data_AF-A0A959WSM9-F1
#
_entry.id   AF-A0A959WSM9-F1
#
_cell.length_a   1.000
_cell.length_b   1.000
_cell.length_c   1.000
_cell.angle_alpha   90.00
_cell.angle_beta   90.00
_cell.angle_gamma   90.00
#
_symmetry.space_group_name_H-M   'P 1'
#
loop_
_entity.id
_entity.type
_entity.pdbx_description
1 polymer ?
#
loop_
_entity_poly.entity_id
_entity_poly.type
_entity_poly.pdbx_seq_one_letter_code
_entity_poly.pdbx_strand_id
1 'polypeptide(L)'
;MRDGHLGPVLRAGFLLIVIGTAVYAVGNGWSVVDSLYFSVATLTTSTIADPNLVLHDAWLKLFTVAYILVGIGILVEAGRRIATAFIATRAQDEPGTS
;
A
#
# COMPACT_ATOMS: atom_id res chain seq x y z
N MET A 1 -19.31 -2.79 -20.69
CA MET A 1 -18.43 -1.64 -20.40
C MET A 1 -18.04 -1.80 -18.93
N ARG A 2 -16.79 -2.23 -18.63
CA ARG A 2 -16.32 -2.53 -17.27
C ARG A 2 -15.77 -1.21 -16.69
N ASP A 3 -16.67 -0.41 -16.17
CA ASP A 3 -16.38 1.01 -15.91
C ASP A 3 -15.63 1.19 -14.58
N GLY A 4 -14.42 1.75 -14.68
CA GLY A 4 -13.91 2.80 -13.77
C GLY A 4 -13.50 2.46 -12.33
N HIS A 5 -13.87 1.32 -11.73
CA HIS A 5 -13.74 1.21 -10.27
C HIS A 5 -12.33 0.88 -9.76
N LEU A 6 -11.45 0.21 -10.52
CA LEU A 6 -10.07 -0.12 -10.09
C LEU A 6 -9.18 1.12 -9.93
N GLY A 7 -9.31 2.07 -10.86
CA GLY A 7 -8.46 3.25 -10.97
C GLY A 7 -8.37 4.08 -9.69
N PRO A 8 -9.50 4.42 -9.03
CA PRO A 8 -9.49 5.24 -7.82
C PRO A 8 -8.67 4.66 -6.66
N VAL A 9 -8.77 3.35 -6.38
CA VAL A 9 -8.07 2.73 -5.23
C VAL A 9 -6.60 2.56 -5.52
N LEU A 10 -6.24 2.14 -6.74
CA LEU A 10 -4.84 2.07 -7.15
C LEU A 10 -4.19 3.46 -7.16
N ARG A 11 -4.91 4.49 -7.63
CA ARG A 11 -4.46 5.89 -7.58
C ARG A 11 -4.31 6.36 -6.14
N ALA A 12 -5.25 6.05 -5.26
CA ALA A 12 -5.16 6.41 -3.85
C ALA A 12 -3.96 5.75 -3.17
N GLY A 13 -3.74 4.45 -3.40
CA GLY A 13 -2.57 3.73 -2.88
C GLY A 13 -1.25 4.27 -3.42
N PHE A 14 -1.18 4.57 -4.72
CA PHE A 14 -0.01 5.18 -5.34
C PHE A 14 0.29 6.56 -4.72
N LEU A 15 -0.72 7.42 -4.59
CA LEU A 15 -0.56 8.74 -3.95
C LEU A 15 -0.12 8.60 -2.50
N LEU A 16 -0.69 7.64 -1.76
CA LEU A 16 -0.31 7.38 -0.38
C LEU A 16 1.18 7.01 -0.28
N ILE A 17 1.66 6.11 -1.14
CA ILE A 17 3.08 5.73 -1.19
C ILE A 17 3.96 6.92 -1.53
N VAL A 18 3.59 7.73 -2.52
CA VAL A 18 4.36 8.93 -2.91
C VAL A 18 4.43 9.93 -1.75
N ILE A 19 3.32 10.18 -1.06
CA ILE A 19 3.28 11.07 0.10
C ILE A 19 4.14 10.52 1.23
N GLY A 20 3.99 9.24 1.58
CA GLY A 20 4.79 8.59 2.62
C GLY A 20 6.29 8.66 2.31
N THR A 21 6.67 8.32 1.07
CA THR A 21 8.06 8.39 0.60
C THR A 21 8.63 9.80 0.73
N ALA A 22 7.88 10.83 0.32
CA ALA A 22 8.33 12.22 0.43
C ALA A 22 8.49 12.66 1.89
N VAL A 23 7.54 12.30 2.76
CA VAL A 23 7.59 12.64 4.19
C VAL A 23 8.76 11.95 4.89
N TYR A 24 9.02 10.68 4.61
CA TYR A 24 10.17 9.96 5.20
C TYR A 24 11.52 10.47 4.67
N ALA A 25 11.61 10.80 3.37
CA ALA A 25 12.81 11.35 2.77
C ALA A 25 13.18 12.71 3.37
N VAL A 26 12.21 13.62 3.47
CA VAL A 26 12.45 14.95 4.05
C VAL A 26 12.62 14.89 5.57
N GLY A 27 11.84 14.03 6.23
CA GLY A 27 11.77 13.96 7.67
C GLY A 27 12.99 13.32 8.34
N ASN A 28 13.54 12.24 7.76
CA ASN A 28 14.75 11.58 8.30
C ASN A 28 15.99 11.79 7.43
N GLY A 29 15.89 12.55 6.32
CA GLY A 29 17.02 12.76 5.41
C GLY A 29 17.46 11.51 4.66
N TRP A 30 16.59 10.51 4.55
CA TRP A 30 16.88 9.25 3.87
C TRP A 30 16.90 9.40 2.36
N SER A 31 17.57 8.48 1.67
CA SER A 31 17.46 8.39 0.22
C SER A 31 16.01 8.13 -0.18
N VAL A 32 15.64 8.53 -1.40
CA VAL A 32 14.28 8.28 -1.93
C VAL A 32 13.98 6.78 -1.97
N VAL A 33 14.99 5.95 -2.25
CA VAL A 33 14.86 4.49 -2.33
C VAL A 33 14.59 3.90 -0.94
N ASP A 34 15.34 4.32 0.07
CA ASP A 34 15.16 3.86 1.46
C ASP A 34 13.81 4.30 2.01
N SER A 35 13.41 5.53 1.68
CA SER A 35 12.11 6.09 2.07
C SER A 35 10.95 5.35 1.41
N LEU A 36 11.09 4.96 0.15
CA LEU A 36 10.11 4.16 -0.57
C LEU A 36 10.02 2.75 0.02
N TYR A 37 11.16 2.12 0.27
CA TYR A 37 11.24 0.82 0.92
C TYR A 37 10.55 0.84 2.29
N PHE A 38 10.85 1.82 3.13
CA PHE A 38 10.21 2.01 4.43
C PHE A 38 8.70 2.24 4.32
N SER A 39 8.29 3.11 3.39
CA SER A 39 6.89 3.45 3.13
C SER A 39 6.07 2.21 2.76
N VAL A 40 6.59 1.35 1.87
CA VAL A 40 5.94 0.11 1.46
C VAL A 40 5.98 -0.95 2.56
N ALA A 41 7.12 -1.14 3.23
CA ALA A 41 7.25 -2.08 4.34
C ALA A 41 6.26 -1.76 5.47
N THR A 42 6.14 -0.48 5.82
CA THR A 42 5.21 0.01 6.84
C THR A 42 3.75 -0.29 6.48
N LEU A 43 3.33 -0.02 5.24
CA LEU A 43 1.96 -0.29 4.79
C LEU A 43 1.63 -1.79 4.79
N THR A 44 2.58 -2.60 4.33
CA THR A 44 2.43 -4.05 4.22
C THR A 44 2.64 -4.77 5.55
N THR A 45 2.86 -4.04 6.65
CA THR A 45 3.22 -4.58 7.97
C THR A 45 4.45 -5.48 7.94
N SER A 46 5.33 -5.28 6.95
CA SER A 46 6.57 -6.02 6.80
C SER A 46 7.62 -5.45 7.74
N THR A 47 8.43 -6.33 8.33
CA THR A 47 9.53 -5.91 9.19
C THR A 47 10.66 -5.32 8.35
N ILE A 48 11.26 -4.24 8.85
CA ILE A 48 12.43 -3.61 8.23
C ILE A 48 13.68 -4.27 8.81
N ALA A 49 14.52 -4.83 7.95
CA ALA A 49 15.73 -5.53 8.37
C ALA A 49 16.93 -4.59 8.60
N ASP A 50 16.91 -3.38 8.03
CA ASP A 50 17.98 -2.40 8.15
C ASP A 50 17.87 -1.63 9.49
N PRO A 51 18.88 -1.71 10.38
CA PRO A 51 18.86 -1.00 11.66
C PRO A 51 19.01 0.52 11.54
N ASN A 52 19.40 1.06 10.39
CA ASN A 52 19.54 2.51 10.17
C ASN A 52 18.21 3.20 9.82
N LEU A 53 17.19 2.43 9.44
CA LEU A 53 15.88 2.96 9.07
C LEU A 53 14.95 3.05 10.29
N VAL A 54 15.26 3.99 11.20
CA VAL A 54 14.49 4.23 12.42
C VAL A 54 13.96 5.66 12.48
N LEU A 55 12.70 5.82 12.86
CA LEU A 55 12.07 7.14 13.07
C LEU A 55 12.58 7.77 14.35
N HIS A 56 13.38 8.84 14.22
CA HIS A 56 13.90 9.56 15.39
C HIS A 56 12.88 10.56 15.96
N ASP A 57 12.17 11.27 15.09
CA ASP A 57 11.27 12.36 15.47
C ASP A 57 9.87 11.92 15.91
N ALA A 58 9.34 12.58 16.94
CA ALA A 58 8.01 12.30 17.49
C ALA A 58 6.87 12.62 16.50
N TRP A 59 6.98 13.70 15.73
CA TRP A 59 5.95 14.09 14.76
C TRP A 59 5.83 13.07 13.61
N LEU A 60 6.96 12.52 13.17
CA LEU A 60 7.04 11.48 12.15
C LEU A 60 6.41 10.17 12.61
N LYS A 61 6.54 9.84 13.89
CA LYS A 61 5.84 8.69 14.50
C LYS A 61 4.33 8.90 14.46
N LEU A 62 3.85 10.09 14.82
CA LEU A 62 2.42 10.41 14.77
C LEU A 62 1.86 10.38 13.34
N PHE A 63 2.61 10.93 12.38
CA PHE A 63 2.29 10.79 10.95
C PHE A 63 2.20 9.33 10.54
N THR A 64 3.16 8.50 10.96
CA THR A 64 3.21 7.07 10.63
C THR A 64 1.99 6.32 11.17
N VAL A 65 1.50 6.66 12.37
CA VAL A 65 0.26 6.09 12.91
C VAL A 65 -0.93 6.39 12.00
N ALA A 66 -1.12 7.65 11.60
CA ALA A 66 -2.21 8.03 10.70
C ALA A 66 -2.04 7.38 9.31
N TYR A 67 -0.81 7.33 8.81
CA TYR A 67 -0.44 6.72 7.54
C TYR A 67 -0.81 5.23 7.47
N ILE A 68 -0.51 4.47 8.52
CA ILE A 68 -0.87 3.04 8.61
C ILE A 68 -2.38 2.87 8.63
N LEU A 69 -3.10 3.66 9.44
CA LEU A 69 -4.57 3.55 9.54
C LEU A 69 -5.26 3.77 8.19
N VAL A 70 -4.84 4.79 7.44
CA VAL A 70 -5.37 5.05 6.08
C VAL A 70 -4.92 3.97 5.11
N GLY A 71 -3.65 3.55 5.21
CA GLY A 71 -3.03 2.55 4.35
C GLY A 71 -3.71 1.19 4.38
N ILE A 72 -4.05 0.71 5.58
CA ILE A 72 -4.74 -0.58 5.77
C ILE A 72 -6.08 -0.59 5.03
N GLY A 73 -6.87 0.48 5.10
CA GLY A 73 -8.14 0.57 4.39
C GLY A 73 -7.98 0.42 2.86
N ILE A 74 -6.94 1.05 2.30
CA ILE A 74 -6.63 0.96 0.87
C ILE A 74 -6.15 -0.46 0.50
N LEU A 75 -5.28 -1.06 1.31
CA LEU A 75 -4.76 -2.41 1.09
C LEU A 75 -5.87 -3.47 1.15
N VAL A 76 -6.79 -3.36 2.10
CA VAL A 76 -7.94 -4.26 2.22
C VAL A 76 -8.82 -4.20 0.97
N GLU A 77 -9.15 -3.00 0.49
CA GLU A 77 -9.97 -2.87 -0.72
C GLU A 77 -9.23 -3.33 -1.98
N ALA A 78 -7.92 -3.06 -2.08
CA ALA A 78 -7.08 -3.59 -3.16
C ALA A 78 -7.07 -5.14 -3.14
N GLY A 79 -6.87 -5.75 -1.97
CA GLY A 79 -6.90 -7.20 -1.80
C GLY A 79 -8.25 -7.81 -2.16
N ARG A 80 -9.36 -7.21 -1.70
CA ARG A 80 -10.73 -7.64 -2.03
C ARG A 80 -10.95 -7.69 -3.54
N ARG A 81 -10.46 -6.68 -4.26
CA ARG A 81 -10.59 -6.61 -5.73
C ARG A 81 -9.78 -7.66 -6.45
N ILE A 82 -8.54 -7.87 -6.03
CA ILE A 82 -7.68 -8.94 -6.56
C ILE A 82 -8.37 -10.29 -6.36
N ALA A 83 -8.92 -10.53 -5.16
CA ALA A 83 -9.66 -11.75 -4.86
C ALA A 83 -10.89 -11.93 -5.77
N THR A 84 -11.71 -10.89 -5.94
CA THR A 84 -12.89 -10.97 -6.83
C THR A 84 -12.53 -11.20 -8.29
N ALA A 85 -11.42 -10.60 -8.75
CA ALA A 85 -10.92 -10.82 -10.11
C ALA A 85 -10.47 -12.27 -10.30
N PHE A 86 -9.76 -12.83 -9.31
CA PHE A 86 -9.30 -14.21 -9.34
C PHE A 86 -10.47 -15.22 -9.32
N ILE A 87 -11.49 -14.98 -8.50
CA ILE A 87 -12.69 -15.81 -8.42
C ILE A 87 -13.48 -15.74 -9.75
N ALA A 88 -13.60 -14.55 -10.34
CA ALA A 88 -14.30 -14.37 -11.62
C ALA A 88 -13.65 -15.15 -12.77
N THR A 89 -12.33 -15.36 -12.74
CA THR A 89 -11.63 -16.20 -13.73
C THR A 89 -11.97 -17.68 -13.56
N ARG A 90 -12.08 -18.18 -12.32
CA ARG A 90 -12.38 -19.60 -12.05
C ARG A 90 -13.82 -19.98 -12.40
N ALA A 91 -14.78 -19.06 -12.25
CA ALA A 91 -16.18 -19.31 -12.61
C ALA A 91 -16.42 -19.45 -14.13
N GLN A 92 -15.44 -19.10 -14.97
CA GLN A 92 -15.51 -19.31 -16.42
C GLN A 92 -14.96 -20.68 -16.86
N ASP A 93 -14.29 -21.40 -15.94
CA ASP A 93 -13.69 -22.72 -16.20
C ASP A 93 -14.61 -23.90 -15.82
N GLU A 94 -15.89 -23.67 -15.50
CA GLU A 94 -16.93 -24.72 -15.44
C GLU A 94 -17.70 -24.77 -16.78
N PRO A 95 -17.20 -25.49 -17.81
CA PRO A 95 -17.99 -25.84 -18.97
C PRO A 95 -19.13 -26.77 -18.54
N GLY A 96 -20.34 -26.44 -18.98
CA GLY A 96 -21.57 -27.11 -18.60
C GLY A 96 -21.46 -28.64 -18.54
N THR A 97 -21.77 -29.20 -17.37
CA THR A 97 -22.26 -30.57 -17.29
C THR A 97 -23.58 -30.63 -18.06
N SER A 98 -23.50 -31.29 -19.21
CA SER A 98 -24.62 -31.66 -20.08
C SER A 98 -25.67 -32.49 -19.36
#